data_AF-A0AB35UZD3-F1
#
_entry.id   AF-A0AB35UZD3-F1
#
_cell.length_a   1.000
_cell.length_b   1.000
_cell.length_c   1.000
_cell.angle_alpha   90.00
_cell.angle_beta   90.00
_cell.angle_gamma   90.00
#
_symmetry.space_group_name_H-M   'P 1'
#
loop_
_entity.id
_entity.type
_entity.pdbx_description
1 polymer ?
#
loop_
_entity_poly.entity_id
_entity_poly.type
_entity_poly.pdbx_seq_one_letter_code
_entity_poly.pdbx_strand_id
1 'polypeptide(L)'
;IENLKSLIKRMVTIQSQIHLDVIDVVHQLEEVYEDKLIPLLIEPIQFVAKNADVVAQMHLKKFENVLTGEFFSLMHVASKKHLSHIEEFDYLYLKGHRLLSELLAYYREFKSQPSLIFNHYVQMFEYKLFAYVKLLEKRKQECFVPLNENDWNFMHERSMQPIRALQSTISQNLVDYRELRMFINKFKRDQTKQTSLLKRMMKSDQAENDLLDAQKSSIELKRKIFMSILDIPRSYPNASVFIEFESMHNFTDKQRHYAFPCGDNGLTRLPILLSVPDTYTEFDVEEFNALIQYDLNFSSSSRAEKIGLDDHSPISYSV
;
A
#
# COMPACT_ATOMS: atom_id res chain seq x y z
N ILE A 1 -33.00 31.18 -1.33
CA ILE A 1 -31.82 30.31 -1.61
C ILE A 1 -30.65 31.15 -2.14
N GLU A 2 -30.84 31.99 -3.17
CA GLU A 2 -29.78 32.87 -3.69
C GLU A 2 -29.21 33.87 -2.67
N ASN A 3 -30.04 34.44 -1.80
CA ASN A 3 -29.56 35.33 -0.74
C ASN A 3 -28.70 34.62 0.33
N LEU A 4 -28.95 33.33 0.59
CA LEU A 4 -28.13 32.52 1.50
C LEU A 4 -26.77 32.20 0.84
N LYS A 5 -26.78 31.85 -0.46
CA LYS A 5 -25.55 31.68 -1.26
C LYS A 5 -24.73 32.98 -1.32
N SER A 6 -25.36 34.15 -1.42
CA SER A 6 -24.70 35.47 -1.41
C SER A 6 -24.10 35.82 -0.05
N LEU A 7 -24.79 35.49 1.05
CA LEU A 7 -24.29 35.70 2.40
C LEU A 7 -23.14 34.73 2.75
N ILE A 8 -23.21 33.47 2.31
CA ILE A 8 -22.11 32.51 2.41
C ILE A 8 -20.92 32.98 1.56
N LYS A 9 -21.13 33.42 0.32
CA LYS A 9 -20.09 34.04 -0.53
C LYS A 9 -19.40 35.22 0.15
N ARG A 10 -20.14 36.05 0.90
CA ARG A 10 -19.59 37.22 1.62
C ARG A 10 -18.94 36.89 2.96
N MET A 11 -19.37 35.83 3.65
CA MET A 11 -18.70 35.33 4.85
C MET A 11 -17.37 34.65 4.53
N VAL A 12 -17.27 33.97 3.40
CA VAL A 12 -16.06 33.25 2.96
C VAL A 12 -14.96 34.20 2.44
N THR A 13 -15.30 35.41 2.00
CA THR A 13 -14.34 36.37 1.42
C THR A 13 -13.39 37.07 2.40
N ILE A 14 -13.52 36.91 3.71
CA ILE A 14 -12.70 37.65 4.68
C ILE A 14 -11.46 36.85 5.16
N GLN A 15 -11.36 35.54 4.91
CA GLN A 15 -10.24 34.74 5.46
C GLN A 15 -9.39 33.89 4.51
N SER A 16 -9.74 33.67 3.24
CA SER A 16 -8.80 33.19 2.22
C SER A 16 -9.47 33.20 0.84
N GLN A 17 -8.80 33.74 -0.18
CA GLN A 17 -9.26 33.70 -1.57
C GLN A 17 -8.99 32.32 -2.18
N ILE A 18 -9.72 31.29 -1.72
CA ILE A 18 -9.70 29.99 -2.38
C ILE A 18 -10.47 30.14 -3.71
N HIS A 19 -9.85 29.77 -4.83
CA HIS A 19 -10.50 29.88 -6.13
C HIS A 19 -11.72 28.96 -6.22
N LEU A 20 -12.74 29.37 -6.99
CA LEU A 20 -13.99 28.61 -7.16
C LEU A 20 -13.73 27.20 -7.70
N ASP A 21 -12.77 27.05 -8.60
CA ASP A 21 -12.40 25.75 -9.19
C ASP A 21 -11.95 24.74 -8.11
N VAL A 22 -11.28 25.21 -7.05
CA VAL A 22 -10.85 24.37 -5.93
C VAL A 22 -12.04 23.97 -5.06
N ILE A 23 -12.98 24.89 -4.86
CA ILE A 23 -14.24 24.61 -4.15
C ILE A 23 -15.05 23.56 -4.93
N ASP A 24 -15.11 23.66 -6.25
CA ASP A 24 -15.81 22.72 -7.12
C ASP A 24 -15.16 21.33 -7.09
N VAL A 25 -13.83 21.24 -7.07
CA VAL A 25 -13.11 19.96 -6.85
C VAL A 25 -13.50 19.34 -5.51
N VAL A 26 -13.51 20.13 -4.42
CA VAL A 26 -13.89 19.61 -3.11
C VAL A 26 -15.36 19.18 -3.08
N HIS A 27 -16.24 19.89 -3.77
CA HIS A 27 -17.64 19.49 -3.91
C HIS A 27 -17.76 18.14 -4.63
N GLN A 28 -17.02 17.93 -5.72
CA GLN A 28 -16.99 16.63 -6.41
C GLN A 28 -16.45 15.50 -5.52
N LEU A 29 -15.46 15.78 -4.65
CA LEU A 29 -15.00 14.80 -3.66
C LEU A 29 -16.11 14.44 -2.67
N GLU A 30 -16.88 15.42 -2.21
CA GLU A 30 -18.03 15.20 -1.32
C GLU A 30 -19.13 14.40 -2.04
N GLU A 31 -19.44 14.70 -3.30
CA GLU A 31 -20.40 13.92 -4.11
C GLU A 31 -19.97 12.46 -4.29
N VAL A 32 -18.72 12.20 -4.68
CA VAL A 32 -18.20 10.83 -4.82
C VAL A 32 -18.25 10.08 -3.47
N TYR A 33 -17.95 10.79 -2.39
CA TYR A 33 -18.02 10.23 -1.04
C TYR A 33 -19.45 9.84 -0.65
N GLU A 34 -20.40 10.77 -0.73
CA GLU A 34 -21.79 10.57 -0.29
C GLU A 34 -22.58 9.66 -1.22
N ASP A 35 -22.45 9.81 -2.53
CA ASP A 35 -23.31 9.13 -3.51
C ASP A 35 -22.77 7.76 -3.95
N LYS A 36 -21.46 7.51 -3.77
CA LYS A 36 -20.83 6.28 -4.29
C LYS A 36 -20.09 5.47 -3.24
N LEU A 37 -19.23 6.09 -2.43
CA LEU A 37 -18.40 5.34 -1.48
C LEU A 37 -19.19 4.89 -0.24
N ILE A 38 -19.93 5.80 0.39
CA ILE A 38 -20.72 5.49 1.59
C ILE A 38 -21.79 4.42 1.33
N PRO A 39 -22.58 4.47 0.24
CA PRO A 39 -23.57 3.44 -0.04
C PRO A 39 -22.98 2.04 -0.12
N LEU A 40 -21.77 1.88 -0.69
CA LEU A 40 -21.12 0.58 -0.74
C LEU A 40 -20.81 0.01 0.65
N LEU A 41 -20.52 0.84 1.65
CA LEU A 41 -20.22 0.38 3.01
C LEU A 41 -21.48 0.11 3.86
N ILE A 42 -22.62 0.71 3.49
CA ILE A 42 -23.90 0.56 4.22
C ILE A 42 -24.79 -0.51 3.57
N GLU A 43 -24.68 -0.73 2.27
CA GLU A 43 -25.48 -1.71 1.55
C GLU A 43 -25.31 -3.13 2.15
N PRO A 44 -26.41 -3.84 2.45
CA PRO A 44 -26.33 -5.17 3.03
C PRO A 44 -25.74 -6.14 2.01
N ILE A 45 -24.58 -6.72 2.33
CA ILE A 45 -23.98 -7.75 1.49
C ILE A 45 -24.71 -9.07 1.73
N GLN A 46 -25.33 -9.60 0.67
CA GLN A 46 -25.95 -10.92 0.71
C GLN A 46 -24.88 -12.02 0.63
N PHE A 47 -24.47 -12.52 1.79
CA PHE A 47 -23.54 -13.65 1.86
C PHE A 47 -24.25 -14.97 1.60
N VAL A 48 -23.87 -15.66 0.53
CA VAL A 48 -24.18 -17.09 0.38
C VAL A 48 -23.08 -17.86 1.11
N ALA A 49 -23.43 -18.64 2.13
CA ALA A 49 -22.50 -19.21 3.13
C ALA A 49 -21.26 -19.95 2.56
N LYS A 50 -21.30 -20.47 1.33
CA LYS A 50 -20.16 -21.16 0.68
C LYS A 50 -19.16 -20.23 -0.02
N ASN A 51 -19.47 -18.94 -0.20
CA ASN A 51 -18.68 -18.00 -1.02
C ASN A 51 -18.39 -16.67 -0.30
N ALA A 52 -18.43 -16.62 1.03
CA ALA A 52 -18.33 -15.36 1.76
C ALA A 52 -17.05 -14.56 1.46
N ASP A 53 -15.90 -15.24 1.37
CA ASP A 53 -14.62 -14.60 1.01
C ASP A 53 -14.61 -14.04 -0.40
N VAL A 54 -15.19 -14.75 -1.36
CA VAL A 54 -15.26 -14.32 -2.77
C VAL A 54 -16.17 -13.09 -2.88
N VAL A 55 -17.33 -13.11 -2.21
CA VAL A 55 -18.26 -11.99 -2.19
C VAL A 55 -17.61 -10.76 -1.54
N ALA A 56 -16.91 -10.94 -0.41
CA ALA A 56 -16.18 -9.87 0.26
C ALA A 56 -15.10 -9.28 -0.67
N GLN A 57 -14.26 -10.11 -1.29
CA GLN A 57 -13.22 -9.63 -2.22
C GLN A 57 -13.81 -8.89 -3.43
N MET A 58 -14.90 -9.39 -4.04
CA MET A 58 -15.56 -8.71 -5.15
C MET A 58 -16.12 -7.35 -4.73
N HIS A 59 -16.71 -7.28 -3.54
CA HIS A 59 -17.23 -6.03 -2.98
C HIS A 59 -16.10 -5.03 -2.71
N LEU A 60 -15.03 -5.45 -2.03
CA LEU A 60 -13.85 -4.61 -1.77
C LEU A 60 -13.22 -4.11 -3.06
N LYS A 61 -13.17 -4.94 -4.11
CA LYS A 61 -12.67 -4.52 -5.43
C LYS A 61 -13.56 -3.44 -6.07
N LYS A 62 -14.88 -3.57 -5.96
CA LYS A 62 -15.81 -2.53 -6.44
C LYS A 62 -15.58 -1.21 -5.70
N PHE A 63 -15.45 -1.27 -4.39
CA PHE A 63 -15.15 -0.12 -3.53
C PHE A 63 -13.80 0.52 -3.88
N GLU A 64 -12.74 -0.28 -4.00
CA GLU A 64 -11.40 0.18 -4.37
C GLU A 64 -11.36 0.87 -5.73
N ASN A 65 -12.10 0.36 -6.72
CA ASN A 65 -12.16 0.97 -8.05
C ASN A 65 -12.78 2.37 -8.01
N VAL A 66 -13.84 2.58 -7.21
CA VAL A 66 -14.44 3.91 -7.04
C VAL A 66 -13.50 4.82 -6.26
N LEU A 67 -12.91 4.31 -5.18
CA LEU A 67 -11.98 5.06 -4.33
C LEU A 67 -10.75 5.54 -5.12
N THR A 68 -10.15 4.66 -5.93
CA THR A 68 -8.95 4.98 -6.69
C THR A 68 -9.26 5.74 -7.99
N GLY A 69 -10.28 5.30 -8.74
CA GLY A 69 -10.61 5.84 -10.05
C GLY A 69 -11.32 7.19 -10.01
N GLU A 70 -12.08 7.48 -8.94
CA GLU A 70 -12.83 8.72 -8.83
C GLU A 70 -12.28 9.62 -7.72
N PHE A 71 -12.19 9.12 -6.48
CA PHE A 71 -11.81 9.96 -5.35
C PHE A 71 -10.30 10.33 -5.34
N PHE A 72 -9.41 9.33 -5.41
CA PHE A 72 -7.96 9.57 -5.45
C PHE A 72 -7.53 10.29 -6.72
N SER A 73 -8.15 9.98 -7.86
CA SER A 73 -7.87 10.68 -9.12
C SER A 73 -8.18 12.17 -9.03
N LEU A 74 -9.31 12.55 -8.43
CA LEU A 74 -9.65 13.97 -8.21
C LEU A 74 -8.63 14.67 -7.32
N MET A 75 -8.26 14.05 -6.18
CA MET A 75 -7.24 14.60 -5.29
C MET A 75 -5.89 14.78 -6.00
N HIS A 76 -5.47 13.78 -6.78
CA HIS A 76 -4.21 13.80 -7.51
C HIS A 76 -4.18 14.88 -8.59
N VAL A 77 -5.21 14.94 -9.43
CA VAL A 77 -5.28 15.92 -10.53
C VAL A 77 -5.30 17.33 -9.97
N ALA A 78 -6.08 17.57 -8.91
CA ALA A 78 -6.14 18.87 -8.27
C ALA A 78 -4.78 19.28 -7.72
N SER A 79 -4.14 18.43 -6.89
CA SER A 79 -2.82 18.70 -6.31
C SER A 79 -1.73 18.91 -7.37
N LYS A 80 -1.82 18.23 -8.53
CA LYS A 80 -0.78 18.33 -9.57
C LYS A 80 -0.98 19.51 -10.53
N LYS A 81 -2.22 19.91 -10.81
CA LYS A 81 -2.53 20.79 -11.96
C LYS A 81 -3.41 22.00 -11.66
N HIS A 82 -4.25 21.97 -10.63
CA HIS A 82 -5.31 22.99 -10.46
C HIS A 82 -5.02 24.00 -9.35
N LEU A 83 -4.11 23.71 -8.44
CA LEU A 83 -3.84 24.55 -7.28
C LEU A 83 -2.60 25.41 -7.48
N SER A 84 -2.68 26.68 -7.06
CA SER A 84 -1.58 27.65 -7.21
C SER A 84 -1.05 28.14 -5.87
N HIS A 85 -1.92 28.26 -4.87
CA HIS A 85 -1.55 28.84 -3.56
C HIS A 85 -1.61 27.80 -2.45
N ILE A 86 -0.73 27.96 -1.45
CA ILE A 86 -0.59 27.00 -0.34
C ILE A 86 -1.90 26.84 0.44
N GLU A 87 -2.70 27.90 0.56
CA GLU A 87 -4.01 27.88 1.23
C GLU A 87 -5.00 26.94 0.54
N GLU A 88 -4.91 26.80 -0.79
CA GLU A 88 -5.76 25.92 -1.58
C GLU A 88 -5.35 24.46 -1.42
N PHE A 89 -4.04 24.20 -1.39
CA PHE A 89 -3.49 22.89 -1.05
C PHE A 89 -3.88 22.46 0.35
N ASP A 90 -3.80 23.37 1.32
CA ASP A 90 -4.25 23.14 2.69
C ASP A 90 -5.75 22.85 2.75
N TYR A 91 -6.56 23.60 2.00
CA TYR A 91 -8.00 23.39 1.94
C TYR A 91 -8.36 22.01 1.36
N LEU A 92 -7.76 21.65 0.21
CA LEU A 92 -7.95 20.33 -0.41
C LEU A 92 -7.50 19.20 0.54
N TYR A 93 -6.32 19.33 1.13
CA TYR A 93 -5.79 18.34 2.07
C TYR A 93 -6.73 18.14 3.26
N LEU A 94 -7.15 19.22 3.93
CA LEU A 94 -8.00 19.14 5.12
C LEU A 94 -9.34 18.47 4.80
N LYS A 95 -9.93 18.80 3.65
CA LYS A 95 -11.22 18.24 3.22
C LYS A 95 -11.09 16.77 2.81
N GLY A 96 -10.10 16.44 1.98
CA GLY A 96 -9.86 15.06 1.56
C GLY A 96 -9.47 14.15 2.74
N HIS A 97 -8.58 14.63 3.63
CA HIS A 97 -8.17 13.89 4.84
C HIS A 97 -9.35 13.64 5.78
N ARG A 98 -10.23 14.63 5.98
CA ARG A 98 -11.47 14.47 6.76
C ARG A 98 -12.35 13.37 6.17
N LEU A 99 -12.67 13.46 4.88
CA LEU A 99 -13.53 12.48 4.20
C LEU A 99 -12.95 11.07 4.27
N LEU A 100 -11.64 10.90 4.07
CA LEU A 100 -10.99 9.58 4.19
C LEU A 100 -10.98 9.05 5.62
N SER A 101 -10.81 9.93 6.61
CA SER A 101 -10.88 9.55 8.03
C SER A 101 -12.29 9.10 8.43
N GLU A 102 -13.32 9.81 7.96
CA GLU A 102 -14.72 9.40 8.13
C GLU A 102 -15.01 8.11 7.38
N LEU A 103 -14.52 7.96 6.14
CA LEU A 103 -14.66 6.73 5.34
C LEU A 103 -14.06 5.51 6.06
N LEU A 104 -12.91 5.67 6.71
CA LEU A 104 -12.30 4.63 7.51
C LEU A 104 -13.16 4.25 8.73
N ALA A 105 -13.87 5.20 9.33
CA ALA A 105 -14.81 4.92 10.40
C ALA A 105 -16.02 4.10 9.89
N TYR A 106 -16.62 4.51 8.77
CA TYR A 106 -17.67 3.72 8.10
C TYR A 106 -17.20 2.33 7.70
N TYR A 107 -15.95 2.20 7.24
CA TYR A 107 -15.35 0.92 6.89
C TYR A 107 -15.24 0.00 8.12
N ARG A 108 -14.90 0.54 9.29
CA ARG A 108 -14.86 -0.25 10.54
C ARG A 108 -16.23 -0.72 10.96
N GLU A 109 -17.26 0.11 10.79
CA GLU A 109 -18.65 -0.30 11.01
C GLU A 109 -19.06 -1.42 10.05
N PHE A 110 -18.75 -1.27 8.76
CA PHE A 110 -18.93 -2.30 7.74
C PHE A 110 -18.26 -3.63 8.13
N LYS A 111 -16.98 -3.59 8.54
CA LYS A 111 -16.22 -4.77 8.99
C LYS A 111 -16.81 -5.41 10.26
N SER A 112 -17.43 -4.62 11.14
CA SER A 112 -17.99 -5.11 12.40
C SER A 112 -19.16 -6.10 12.23
N GLN A 113 -19.69 -6.23 11.01
CA GLN A 113 -20.71 -7.21 10.68
C GLN A 113 -20.23 -8.64 10.97
N PRO A 114 -21.08 -9.53 11.54
CA PRO A 114 -20.67 -10.88 11.95
C PRO A 114 -20.07 -11.74 10.84
N SER A 115 -20.48 -11.54 9.59
CA SER A 115 -19.97 -12.26 8.42
C SER A 115 -18.59 -11.79 7.95
N LEU A 116 -18.11 -10.64 8.43
CA LEU A 116 -16.90 -9.97 7.95
C LEU A 116 -15.82 -9.78 9.01
N ILE A 117 -16.19 -9.79 10.30
CA ILE A 117 -15.28 -9.44 11.40
C ILE A 117 -13.99 -10.28 11.46
N PHE A 118 -14.04 -11.54 11.02
CA PHE A 118 -12.88 -12.45 10.95
C PHE A 118 -12.34 -12.64 9.52
N ASN A 119 -12.83 -11.87 8.55
CA ASN A 119 -12.39 -12.00 7.17
C ASN A 119 -11.02 -11.33 6.98
N HIS A 120 -10.02 -12.14 6.62
CA HIS A 120 -8.65 -11.65 6.42
C HIS A 120 -8.54 -10.58 5.33
N TYR A 121 -9.26 -10.70 4.21
CA TYR A 121 -9.20 -9.72 3.13
C TYR A 121 -9.77 -8.36 3.55
N VAL A 122 -10.85 -8.37 4.35
CA VAL A 122 -11.44 -7.15 4.94
C VAL A 122 -10.45 -6.52 5.93
N GLN A 123 -9.77 -7.33 6.75
CA GLN A 123 -8.73 -6.82 7.66
C GLN A 123 -7.56 -6.18 6.91
N MET A 124 -7.04 -6.83 5.86
CA MET A 124 -5.93 -6.30 5.06
C MET A 124 -6.31 -5.00 4.34
N PHE A 125 -7.56 -4.89 3.88
CA PHE A 125 -8.04 -3.69 3.23
C PHE A 125 -8.20 -2.53 4.23
N GLU A 126 -8.65 -2.79 5.47
CA GLU A 126 -8.62 -1.80 6.54
C GLU A 126 -7.20 -1.24 6.75
N TYR A 127 -6.20 -2.12 6.81
CA TYR A 127 -4.81 -1.71 6.98
C TYR A 127 -4.33 -0.82 5.83
N LYS A 128 -4.69 -1.14 4.59
CA LYS A 128 -4.38 -0.29 3.42
C LYS A 128 -5.04 1.09 3.53
N LEU A 129 -6.33 1.15 3.89
CA LEU A 129 -7.06 2.41 4.01
C LEU A 129 -6.50 3.27 5.16
N PHE A 130 -6.25 2.67 6.32
CA PHE A 130 -5.60 3.33 7.45
C PHE A 130 -4.21 3.84 7.09
N ALA A 131 -3.39 3.00 6.45
CA ALA A 131 -2.07 3.38 5.99
C ALA A 131 -2.10 4.55 5.02
N TYR A 132 -3.08 4.57 4.11
CA TYR A 132 -3.21 5.65 3.13
C TYR A 132 -3.43 6.99 3.85
N VAL A 133 -4.35 7.04 4.82
CA VAL A 133 -4.60 8.24 5.64
C VAL A 133 -3.32 8.67 6.37
N LYS A 134 -2.60 7.73 6.99
CA LYS A 134 -1.34 8.03 7.68
C LYS A 134 -0.22 8.52 6.75
N LEU A 135 -0.11 7.94 5.56
CA LEU A 135 0.87 8.37 4.56
C LEU A 135 0.53 9.77 4.03
N LEU A 136 -0.76 10.11 3.85
CA LEU A 136 -1.16 11.47 3.52
C LEU A 136 -0.74 12.47 4.60
N GLU A 137 -0.92 12.13 5.89
CA GLU A 137 -0.49 12.98 7.00
C GLU A 137 1.02 13.22 6.99
N LYS A 138 1.80 12.13 6.86
CA LYS A 138 3.27 12.18 6.85
C LYS A 138 3.82 12.92 5.64
N ARG A 139 3.12 12.87 4.52
CA ARG A 139 3.58 13.40 3.22
C ARG A 139 2.83 14.66 2.80
N LYS A 140 2.11 15.32 3.71
CA LYS A 140 1.39 16.58 3.42
C LYS A 140 2.30 17.59 2.71
N GLN A 141 3.51 17.80 3.25
CA GLN A 141 4.49 18.76 2.72
C GLN A 141 5.18 18.29 1.43
N GLU A 142 4.90 17.07 0.96
CA GLU A 142 5.49 16.47 -0.24
C GLU A 142 4.47 16.32 -1.38
N CYS A 143 3.18 16.39 -1.06
CA CYS A 143 2.07 16.11 -1.97
C CYS A 143 1.07 17.27 -2.08
N PHE A 144 0.96 18.10 -1.04
CA PHE A 144 0.00 19.21 -0.96
C PHE A 144 0.75 20.53 -0.73
N VAL A 145 1.64 20.84 -1.65
CA VAL A 145 2.38 22.11 -1.72
C VAL A 145 2.56 22.48 -3.19
N PRO A 146 2.78 23.76 -3.53
CA PRO A 146 3.08 24.16 -4.90
C PRO A 146 4.38 23.52 -5.38
N LEU A 147 4.27 22.64 -6.38
CA LEU A 147 5.40 21.94 -7.00
C LEU A 147 5.39 22.17 -8.51
N ASN A 148 6.56 22.38 -9.10
CA ASN A 148 6.72 22.23 -10.55
C ASN A 148 6.86 20.73 -10.91
N GLU A 149 6.89 20.42 -12.21
CA GLU A 149 6.98 19.03 -12.68
C GLU A 149 8.25 18.30 -12.22
N ASN A 150 9.39 18.99 -12.15
CA ASN A 150 10.65 18.39 -11.70
C ASN A 150 10.59 18.05 -10.20
N ASP A 151 10.06 18.97 -9.40
CA ASP A 151 9.91 18.77 -7.96
C ASP A 151 8.87 17.67 -7.68
N TRP A 152 7.77 17.62 -8.44
CA TRP A 152 6.79 16.53 -8.37
C TRP A 152 7.45 15.16 -8.64
N ASN A 153 8.24 15.07 -9.71
CA ASN A 153 8.95 13.85 -10.05
C ASN A 153 9.96 13.47 -8.96
N PHE A 154 10.68 14.44 -8.40
CA PHE A 154 11.60 14.19 -7.28
C PHE A 154 10.87 13.67 -6.03
N MET A 155 9.69 14.23 -5.71
CA MET A 155 8.84 13.76 -4.60
C MET A 155 8.29 12.35 -4.86
N HIS A 156 7.88 12.07 -6.10
CA HIS A 156 7.46 10.74 -6.51
C HIS A 156 8.60 9.71 -6.37
N GLU A 157 9.79 10.04 -6.85
CA GLU A 157 10.97 9.18 -6.73
C GLU A 157 11.29 8.89 -5.26
N ARG A 158 11.20 9.90 -4.38
CA ARG A 158 11.38 9.73 -2.93
C ARG A 158 10.33 8.79 -2.34
N SER A 159 9.07 8.88 -2.78
CA SER A 159 7.97 8.00 -2.34
C SER A 159 8.21 6.53 -2.69
N MET A 160 8.93 6.27 -3.79
CA MET A 160 9.23 4.93 -4.30
C MET A 160 10.51 4.33 -3.74
N GLN A 161 11.35 5.10 -3.03
CA GLN A 161 12.59 4.63 -2.42
C GLN A 161 12.44 3.40 -1.53
N PRO A 162 11.49 3.32 -0.57
CA PRO A 162 11.36 2.14 0.28
C PRO A 162 11.02 0.87 -0.50
N ILE A 163 10.16 0.98 -1.53
CA ILE A 163 9.82 -0.14 -2.41
C ILE A 163 11.05 -0.60 -3.19
N ARG A 164 11.85 0.32 -3.73
CA ARG A 164 13.08 -0.01 -4.46
C ARG A 164 14.13 -0.62 -3.54
N ALA A 165 14.25 -0.11 -2.31
CA ALA A 165 15.13 -0.69 -1.29
C ALA A 165 14.73 -2.13 -0.95
N LEU A 166 13.43 -2.41 -0.88
CA LEU A 166 12.88 -3.74 -0.66
C LEU A 166 13.22 -4.69 -1.82
N GLN A 167 12.95 -4.26 -3.06
CA GLN A 167 13.27 -5.01 -4.27
C GLN A 167 14.79 -5.29 -4.38
N SER A 168 15.61 -4.29 -4.08
CA SER A 168 17.08 -4.40 -4.11
C SER A 168 17.59 -5.37 -3.05
N THR A 169 17.09 -5.26 -1.82
CA THR A 169 17.47 -6.15 -0.71
C THR A 169 17.21 -7.61 -1.05
N ILE A 170 16.07 -7.91 -1.66
CA ILE A 170 15.73 -9.27 -2.07
C ILE A 170 16.61 -9.70 -3.26
N SER A 171 16.65 -8.89 -4.32
CA SER A 171 17.36 -9.25 -5.56
C SER A 171 18.85 -9.50 -5.35
N GLN A 172 19.50 -8.73 -4.46
CA GLN A 172 20.92 -8.89 -4.14
C GLN A 172 21.24 -10.18 -3.38
N ASN A 173 20.31 -10.71 -2.58
CA ASN A 173 20.58 -11.84 -1.69
C ASN A 173 19.86 -13.14 -2.13
N LEU A 174 18.90 -13.06 -3.06
CA LEU A 174 18.06 -14.19 -3.47
C LEU A 174 18.83 -15.26 -4.26
N VAL A 175 19.77 -14.86 -5.12
CA VAL A 175 20.59 -15.80 -5.90
C VAL A 175 21.44 -16.65 -4.97
N ASP A 176 22.23 -16.00 -4.11
CA ASP A 176 23.07 -16.66 -3.12
C ASP A 176 22.24 -17.56 -2.18
N TYR A 177 21.06 -17.11 -1.76
CA TYR A 177 20.16 -17.90 -0.93
C TYR A 177 19.67 -19.16 -1.65
N ARG A 178 19.29 -19.05 -2.93
CA ARG A 178 18.87 -20.19 -3.76
C ARG A 178 20.00 -21.19 -3.99
N GLU A 179 21.21 -20.71 -4.27
CA GLU A 179 22.38 -21.55 -4.46
C GLU A 179 22.71 -22.34 -3.20
N LEU A 180 22.73 -21.69 -2.03
CA LEU A 180 22.92 -22.36 -0.74
C LEU A 180 21.84 -23.41 -0.48
N ARG A 181 20.57 -23.09 -0.75
CA ARG A 181 19.45 -24.03 -0.56
C ARG A 181 19.54 -25.23 -1.51
N MET A 182 19.94 -25.01 -2.76
CA MET A 182 20.17 -26.07 -3.75
C MET A 182 21.31 -27.00 -3.32
N PHE A 183 22.43 -26.44 -2.85
CA PHE A 183 23.56 -27.20 -2.34
C PHE A 183 23.15 -28.09 -1.14
N ILE A 184 22.49 -27.50 -0.14
CA ILE A 184 22.01 -28.21 1.06
C ILE A 184 21.04 -29.34 0.66
N ASN A 185 20.10 -29.08 -0.24
CA ASN A 185 19.11 -30.06 -0.67
C ASN A 185 19.75 -31.21 -1.48
N LYS A 186 20.71 -30.91 -2.36
CA LYS A 186 21.46 -31.91 -3.11
C LYS A 186 22.23 -32.83 -2.16
N PHE A 187 22.92 -32.26 -1.19
CA PHE A 187 23.68 -33.02 -0.20
C PHE A 187 22.80 -33.92 0.67
N LYS A 188 21.64 -33.43 1.13
CA LYS A 188 20.67 -34.24 1.89
C LYS A 188 20.11 -35.41 1.07
N ARG A 189 19.85 -35.20 -0.23
CA ARG A 189 19.41 -36.26 -1.16
C ARG A 189 20.51 -37.30 -1.40
N ASP A 190 21.75 -36.86 -1.50
CA ASP A 190 22.91 -37.75 -1.71
C ASP A 190 23.27 -38.54 -0.43
N GLN A 191 22.91 -38.06 0.76
CA GLN A 191 22.96 -38.87 1.99
C GLN A 191 21.87 -39.94 2.02
N THR A 192 20.63 -39.60 1.67
CA THR A 192 19.50 -40.54 1.71
C THR A 192 19.57 -41.63 0.64
N LYS A 193 20.21 -41.36 -0.50
CA LYS A 193 20.47 -42.36 -1.55
C LYS A 193 21.65 -43.30 -1.26
N GLN A 194 22.54 -42.97 -0.33
CA GLN A 194 23.66 -43.84 0.02
C GLN A 194 23.28 -44.82 1.15
N THR A 195 22.59 -45.89 0.77
CA THR A 195 22.26 -47.06 1.62
C THR A 195 23.45 -48.00 1.89
N SER A 196 24.63 -47.74 1.33
CA SER A 196 25.83 -48.57 1.57
C SER A 196 26.63 -48.01 2.76
N LEU A 197 26.55 -48.71 3.89
CA LEU A 197 27.25 -48.42 5.15
C LEU A 197 28.77 -48.23 4.97
N LEU A 198 29.36 -48.90 3.96
CA LEU A 198 30.79 -48.84 3.64
C LEU A 198 31.23 -47.53 2.96
N LYS A 199 30.33 -46.86 2.22
CA LYS A 199 30.60 -45.52 1.65
C LYS A 199 30.36 -44.39 2.65
N ARG A 200 29.56 -44.64 3.69
CA ARG A 200 29.28 -43.66 4.76
C ARG A 200 30.50 -43.41 5.65
N MET A 201 31.39 -44.40 5.80
CA MET A 201 32.64 -44.29 6.55
C MET A 201 33.80 -43.62 5.79
N MET A 202 33.66 -43.36 4.48
CA MET A 202 34.69 -42.71 3.65
C MET A 202 34.29 -41.30 3.14
N LYS A 203 33.14 -40.76 3.56
CA LYS A 203 32.86 -39.33 3.36
C LYS A 203 33.74 -38.55 4.34
N SER A 204 34.62 -37.71 3.82
CA SER A 204 35.57 -36.97 4.65
C SER A 204 34.85 -35.99 5.56
N ASP A 205 35.41 -35.77 6.75
CA ASP A 205 35.00 -34.72 7.69
C ASP A 205 34.82 -33.36 7.00
N GLN A 206 35.58 -33.11 5.92
CA GLN A 206 35.46 -31.92 5.09
C GLN A 206 34.07 -31.74 4.47
N ALA A 207 33.47 -32.80 3.91
CA ALA A 207 32.15 -32.69 3.28
C ALA A 207 31.02 -32.45 4.30
N GLU A 208 31.20 -32.94 5.52
CA GLU A 208 30.29 -32.67 6.64
C GLU A 208 30.47 -31.24 7.17
N ASN A 209 31.71 -30.77 7.29
CA ASN A 209 32.03 -29.39 7.65
C ASN A 209 31.49 -28.39 6.61
N ASP A 210 31.68 -28.66 5.31
CA ASP A 210 31.16 -27.81 4.22
C ASP A 210 29.62 -27.72 4.26
N LEU A 211 28.93 -28.79 4.66
CA LEU A 211 27.48 -28.78 4.86
C LEU A 211 27.08 -27.90 6.05
N LEU A 212 27.77 -28.06 7.18
CA LEU A 212 27.51 -27.25 8.38
C LEU A 212 27.75 -25.77 8.09
N ASP A 213 28.82 -25.44 7.36
CA ASP A 213 29.14 -24.08 6.94
C ASP A 213 28.09 -23.52 5.98
N ALA A 214 27.60 -24.32 5.02
CA ALA A 214 26.53 -23.91 4.12
C ALA A 214 25.20 -23.68 4.86
N GLN A 215 24.85 -24.52 5.84
CA GLN A 215 23.66 -24.34 6.68
C GLN A 215 23.76 -23.07 7.53
N LYS A 216 24.91 -22.85 8.16
CA LYS A 216 25.18 -21.65 8.95
C LYS A 216 25.07 -20.39 8.07
N SER A 217 25.72 -20.40 6.90
CA SER A 217 25.67 -19.30 5.93
C SER A 217 24.24 -19.04 5.44
N SER A 218 23.44 -20.08 5.22
CA SER A 218 22.03 -19.94 4.83
C SER A 218 21.19 -19.28 5.93
N ILE A 219 21.40 -19.65 7.20
CA ILE A 219 20.72 -19.03 8.35
C ILE A 219 21.16 -17.58 8.52
N GLU A 220 22.46 -17.29 8.40
CA GLU A 220 23.01 -15.93 8.50
C GLU A 220 22.47 -15.04 7.38
N LEU A 221 22.43 -15.53 6.14
CA LEU A 221 21.88 -14.81 5.00
C LEU A 221 20.39 -14.55 5.18
N LYS A 222 19.61 -15.56 5.60
CA LYS A 222 18.19 -15.39 5.92
C LYS A 222 17.97 -14.31 6.98
N ARG A 223 18.77 -14.34 8.05
CA ARG A 223 18.71 -13.35 9.14
C ARG A 223 19.08 -11.96 8.65
N LYS A 224 20.12 -11.84 7.82
CA LYS A 224 20.53 -10.57 7.19
C LYS A 224 19.39 -9.98 6.36
N ILE A 225 18.79 -10.77 5.46
CA ILE A 225 17.65 -10.34 4.64
C ILE A 225 16.51 -9.86 5.54
N PHE A 226 16.13 -10.67 6.54
CA PHE A 226 15.05 -10.33 7.48
C PHE A 226 15.30 -8.99 8.19
N MET A 227 16.51 -8.78 8.74
CA MET A 227 16.84 -7.53 9.43
C MET A 227 16.87 -6.33 8.46
N SER A 228 17.45 -6.50 7.27
CA SER A 228 17.46 -5.44 6.26
C SER A 228 16.05 -5.00 5.87
N ILE A 229 15.10 -5.94 5.74
CA ILE A 229 13.69 -5.61 5.49
C ILE A 229 13.09 -4.79 6.63
N LEU A 230 13.33 -5.19 7.88
CA LEU A 230 12.80 -4.49 9.06
C LEU A 230 13.39 -3.08 9.25
N ASP A 231 14.57 -2.82 8.71
CA ASP A 231 15.20 -1.50 8.78
C ASP A 231 14.70 -0.53 7.70
N ILE A 232 14.14 -0.99 6.57
CA ILE A 232 13.63 -0.12 5.50
C ILE A 232 12.61 0.91 6.02
N PRO A 233 11.55 0.53 6.77
CA PRO A 233 10.59 1.52 7.29
C PRO A 233 11.22 2.57 8.19
N ARG A 234 12.31 2.22 8.89
CA ARG A 234 13.05 3.13 9.78
C ARG A 234 13.89 4.12 8.99
N SER A 235 14.44 3.70 7.85
CA SER A 235 15.20 4.57 6.95
C SER A 235 14.32 5.56 6.18
N TYR A 236 13.04 5.24 6.01
CA TYR A 236 12.09 6.06 5.24
C TYR A 236 10.80 6.38 6.03
N PRO A 237 10.90 7.09 7.17
CA PRO A 237 9.77 7.28 8.09
C PRO A 237 8.59 8.05 7.49
N ASN A 238 8.85 8.98 6.55
CA ASN A 238 7.80 9.73 5.85
C ASN A 238 7.08 8.90 4.76
N ALA A 239 7.73 7.86 4.25
CA ALA A 239 7.23 7.02 3.17
C ALA A 239 6.93 5.58 3.64
N SER A 240 6.72 5.39 4.94
CA SER A 240 6.43 4.08 5.53
C SER A 240 5.46 4.24 6.69
N VAL A 241 4.57 3.27 6.87
CA VAL A 241 3.69 3.18 8.05
C VAL A 241 3.86 1.82 8.69
N PHE A 242 4.06 1.79 10.00
CA PHE A 242 4.02 0.55 10.78
C PHE A 242 2.66 0.44 11.47
N ILE A 243 1.80 -0.46 10.96
CA ILE A 243 0.37 -0.48 11.30
C ILE A 243 0.15 -0.80 12.78
N GLU A 244 0.92 -1.74 13.34
CA GLU A 244 0.83 -2.14 14.73
C GLU A 244 1.17 -1.01 15.71
N PHE A 245 2.10 -0.15 15.33
CA PHE A 245 2.55 0.95 16.18
C PHE A 245 1.72 2.20 16.00
N GLU A 246 1.28 2.48 14.78
CA GLU A 246 0.58 3.72 14.44
C GLU A 246 -0.93 3.61 14.61
N SER A 247 -1.48 2.39 14.58
CA SER A 247 -2.88 2.17 14.87
C SER A 247 -3.06 1.81 16.35
N MET A 248 -4.04 2.41 17.00
CA MET A 248 -4.38 2.15 18.41
C MET A 248 -5.08 0.78 18.61
N HIS A 249 -4.97 -0.15 17.66
CA HIS A 249 -5.59 -1.47 17.75
C HIS A 249 -4.70 -2.46 18.50
N ASN A 250 -5.34 -3.40 19.20
CA ASN A 250 -4.66 -4.56 19.75
C ASN A 250 -4.54 -5.61 18.65
N PHE A 251 -3.33 -5.81 18.14
CA PHE A 251 -3.03 -6.85 17.16
C PHE A 251 -2.83 -8.17 17.88
N THR A 252 -3.57 -9.20 17.46
CA THR A 252 -3.41 -10.57 17.95
C THR A 252 -2.50 -11.42 17.07
N ASP A 253 -2.20 -10.93 15.87
CA ASP A 253 -1.43 -11.66 14.87
C ASP A 253 0.08 -11.51 15.12
N LYS A 254 0.83 -12.61 14.96
CA LYS A 254 2.30 -12.65 15.08
C LYS A 254 3.01 -12.09 13.83
N GLN A 255 2.42 -11.05 13.24
CA GLN A 255 2.88 -10.44 12.01
C GLN A 255 2.94 -8.93 12.17
N ARG A 256 3.93 -8.35 11.51
CA ARG A 256 4.14 -6.91 11.38
C ARG A 256 3.66 -6.50 10.01
N HIS A 257 2.87 -5.45 9.96
CA HIS A 257 2.38 -4.90 8.72
C HIS A 257 3.03 -3.55 8.48
N TYR A 258 3.75 -3.45 7.37
CA TYR A 258 4.33 -2.21 6.89
C TYR A 258 3.61 -1.77 5.63
N ALA A 259 3.35 -0.49 5.48
CA ALA A 259 2.72 0.04 4.28
C ALA A 259 3.58 1.13 3.63
N PHE A 260 3.66 1.09 2.30
CA PHE A 260 4.46 2.01 1.48
C PHE A 260 3.59 2.70 0.42
N PRO A 261 3.83 3.99 0.12
CA PRO A 261 3.11 4.74 -0.91
C PRO A 261 3.09 4.01 -2.25
N CYS A 262 1.99 4.15 -2.99
CA CYS A 262 1.84 3.57 -4.31
C CYS A 262 1.12 4.51 -5.28
N GLY A 263 1.43 4.41 -6.57
CA GLY A 263 0.90 5.30 -7.60
C GLY A 263 1.69 6.62 -7.73
N ASP A 264 1.19 7.53 -8.57
CA ASP A 264 1.86 8.81 -8.83
C ASP A 264 1.90 9.65 -7.55
N ASN A 265 3.12 10.02 -7.16
CA ASN A 265 3.49 10.60 -5.88
C ASN A 265 2.82 9.94 -4.64
N GLY A 266 2.42 8.67 -4.73
CA GLY A 266 1.72 7.97 -3.65
C GLY A 266 0.25 8.35 -3.44
N LEU A 267 -0.39 9.02 -4.41
CA LEU A 267 -1.76 9.55 -4.28
C LEU A 267 -2.80 8.78 -5.10
N THR A 268 -2.41 8.04 -6.13
CA THR A 268 -3.39 7.48 -7.08
C THR A 268 -3.83 6.05 -6.76
N ARG A 269 -3.16 5.38 -5.81
CA ARG A 269 -3.45 3.98 -5.44
C ARG A 269 -3.35 3.76 -3.95
N LEU A 270 -4.02 2.73 -3.45
CA LEU A 270 -3.83 2.28 -2.08
C LEU A 270 -2.38 1.80 -1.86
N PRO A 271 -1.85 1.94 -0.63
CA PRO A 271 -0.47 1.56 -0.31
C PRO A 271 -0.21 0.07 -0.54
N ILE A 272 1.04 -0.25 -0.86
CA ILE A 272 1.52 -1.62 -0.84
C ILE A 272 1.65 -2.05 0.62
N LEU A 273 0.94 -3.11 0.99
CA LEU A 273 0.97 -3.67 2.33
C LEU A 273 1.92 -4.86 2.36
N LEU A 274 2.89 -4.82 3.26
CA LEU A 274 3.90 -5.83 3.45
C LEU A 274 3.68 -6.53 4.79
N SER A 275 3.41 -7.83 4.76
CA SER A 275 3.30 -8.66 5.96
C SER A 275 4.63 -9.38 6.22
N VAL A 276 5.21 -9.14 7.40
CA VAL A 276 6.47 -9.78 7.84
C VAL A 276 6.22 -10.50 9.16
N PRO A 277 6.60 -11.78 9.31
CA PRO A 277 6.50 -12.46 10.60
C PRO A 277 7.30 -11.74 11.70
N ASP A 278 6.83 -11.83 12.95
CA ASP A 278 7.54 -11.23 14.08
C ASP A 278 8.92 -11.83 14.34
N THR A 279 9.10 -13.08 13.94
CA THR A 279 10.31 -13.86 14.19
C THR A 279 10.98 -14.28 12.88
N TYR A 280 12.31 -14.21 12.85
CA TYR A 280 13.08 -14.65 11.69
C TYR A 280 12.95 -16.17 11.42
N THR A 281 12.55 -16.95 12.42
CA THR A 281 12.33 -18.40 12.30
C THR A 281 11.19 -18.70 11.34
N GLU A 282 10.10 -17.94 11.43
CA GLU A 282 8.89 -18.08 10.63
C GLU A 282 9.00 -17.40 9.25
N PHE A 283 9.99 -16.53 9.05
CA PHE A 283 10.25 -15.88 7.76
C PHE A 283 10.60 -16.90 6.67
N ASP A 284 10.00 -16.85 5.49
CA ASP A 284 10.44 -17.60 4.31
C ASP A 284 10.79 -16.61 3.19
N VAL A 285 12.05 -16.65 2.72
CA VAL A 285 12.59 -15.70 1.74
C VAL A 285 11.90 -15.83 0.39
N GLU A 286 11.54 -17.05 -0.03
CA GLU A 286 10.92 -17.32 -1.33
C GLU A 286 9.45 -16.94 -1.33
N GLU A 287 8.73 -17.30 -0.27
CA GLU A 287 7.33 -16.91 -0.09
C GLU A 287 7.21 -15.39 -0.02
N PHE A 288 8.08 -14.75 0.75
CA PHE A 288 8.15 -13.30 0.85
C PHE A 288 8.44 -12.62 -0.50
N ASN A 289 9.41 -13.13 -1.26
CA ASN A 289 9.69 -12.61 -2.60
C ASN A 289 8.49 -12.79 -3.54
N ALA A 290 7.80 -13.94 -3.49
CA ALA A 290 6.62 -14.17 -4.31
C ALA A 290 5.48 -13.19 -3.98
N LEU A 291 5.23 -12.94 -2.69
CA LEU A 291 4.23 -11.98 -2.22
C LEU A 291 4.53 -10.56 -2.71
N ILE A 292 5.78 -10.10 -2.53
CA ILE A 292 6.21 -8.77 -2.98
C ILE A 292 6.09 -8.61 -4.49
N GLN A 293 6.51 -9.61 -5.26
CA GLN A 293 6.39 -9.56 -6.71
C GLN A 293 4.92 -9.54 -7.14
N TYR A 294 4.04 -10.28 -6.45
CA TYR A 294 2.61 -10.24 -6.71
C TYR A 294 2.05 -8.83 -6.47
N ASP A 295 2.25 -8.27 -5.28
CA ASP A 295 1.74 -6.94 -4.93
C ASP A 295 2.30 -5.86 -5.85
N LEU A 296 3.59 -5.92 -6.19
CA LEU A 296 4.23 -4.94 -7.08
C LEU A 296 3.78 -5.04 -8.54
N ASN A 297 3.50 -6.26 -9.03
CA ASN A 297 3.03 -6.45 -10.41
C ASN A 297 1.56 -6.03 -10.56
N PHE A 298 0.73 -6.26 -9.55
CA PHE A 298 -0.65 -5.75 -9.52
C PHE A 298 -0.70 -4.24 -9.21
N SER A 299 0.26 -3.71 -8.45
CA SER A 299 0.39 -2.27 -8.18
C SER A 299 1.06 -1.48 -9.30
N SER A 300 1.79 -2.11 -10.21
CA SER A 300 2.30 -1.49 -11.45
C SER A 300 1.36 -1.64 -12.64
N SER A 301 0.31 -2.47 -12.54
CA SER A 301 -0.52 -2.85 -13.68
C SER A 301 -2.02 -2.94 -13.40
N SER A 302 -2.65 -1.92 -12.80
CA SER A 302 -4.05 -1.64 -13.13
C SER A 302 -4.07 -0.80 -14.41
N ARG A 303 -4.76 -1.28 -15.45
CA ARG A 303 -4.90 -0.74 -16.82
C ARG A 303 -5.19 0.77 -17.00
N ALA A 304 -5.25 1.57 -15.94
CA ALA A 304 -5.42 3.02 -15.97
C ALA A 304 -4.18 3.77 -16.52
N GLU A 305 -2.96 3.29 -16.28
CA GLU A 305 -1.74 3.99 -16.76
C GLU A 305 -1.45 3.82 -18.26
N LYS A 306 -2.17 2.94 -18.97
CA LYS A 306 -2.01 2.75 -20.43
C LYS A 306 -3.18 3.28 -21.28
N ILE A 307 -4.22 3.84 -20.68
CA ILE A 307 -5.43 4.26 -21.42
C ILE A 307 -5.74 5.76 -21.28
N GLY A 308 -4.97 6.55 -20.51
CA GLY A 308 -5.40 7.91 -20.12
C GLY A 308 -4.42 9.07 -20.31
N LEU A 309 -3.43 9.01 -21.21
CA LEU A 309 -2.59 10.18 -21.52
C LEU A 309 -2.53 10.58 -23.00
N ASP A 310 -3.16 9.82 -23.89
CA ASP A 310 -3.36 10.18 -25.29
C ASP A 310 -4.84 10.01 -25.65
N ASP A 311 -5.70 10.94 -25.24
CA ASP A 311 -6.86 11.26 -26.08
C ASP A 311 -7.31 12.71 -25.88
N HIS A 312 -7.14 13.48 -26.95
CA HIS A 312 -7.67 14.82 -27.08
C HIS A 312 -9.20 14.73 -27.15
N SER A 313 -9.90 15.24 -26.14
CA SER A 313 -11.30 15.64 -26.29
C SER A 313 -11.48 17.04 -25.69
N PRO A 314 -12.00 18.00 -26.47
CA PRO A 314 -12.12 19.38 -26.04
C PRO A 314 -13.25 19.50 -25.03
N ILE A 315 -12.95 20.17 -23.91
CA ILE A 315 -13.97 20.69 -22.99
C ILE A 315 -14.82 21.67 -23.81
N SER A 316 -16.06 21.30 -24.10
CA SER A 316 -17.02 22.20 -24.73
C SER A 316 -17.46 23.24 -23.71
N TYR A 317 -17.01 24.48 -23.89
CA TYR A 317 -17.64 25.63 -23.24
C TYR A 317 -18.97 25.91 -23.94
N SER A 318 -20.08 25.66 -23.26
CA SER A 318 -21.35 26.27 -23.61
C SER A 318 -21.41 27.67 -23.01
N VAL A 319 -21.53 28.65 -23.90
CA VAL A 319 -21.70 30.11 -23.67
C VAL A 319 -22.92 30.43 -22.81
#